data_AF-A0A412CBJ2-F1
#
_entry.id   AF-A0A412CBJ2-F1
#
_cell.length_a   1.000
_cell.length_b   1.000
_cell.length_c   1.000
_cell.angle_alpha   90.00
_cell.angle_beta   90.00
_cell.angle_gamma   90.00
#
_symmetry.space_group_name_H-M   'P 1'
#
loop_
_entity.id
_entity.type
_entity.pdbx_description
1 polymer ?
#
loop_
_entity_poly.entity_id
_entity_poly.type
_entity_poly.pdbx_seq_one_letter_code
_entity_poly.pdbx_strand_id
1 'polypeptide(L)'
;DEQDWHNIYNLLNMKSHNKLTDHIEIHFLELPKFTLKDMRKIRASEAWIAYFSGKYSKEELEEIAMTTPAIKEAVEFEDTFLQNKIERRAYEQREKAIRDYYSYMSA
;
A
#
# COMPACT_ATOMS: atom_id res chain seq x y z
N ASP A 1 15.31 16.10 12.80
CA ASP A 1 14.60 14.92 12.26
C ASP A 1 14.64 13.80 13.27
N GLU A 2 13.52 13.09 13.43
CA GLU A 2 13.45 11.91 14.29
C GLU A 2 14.39 10.81 13.80
N GLN A 3 14.96 10.03 14.71
CA GLN A 3 15.95 9.01 14.34
C GLN A 3 15.31 7.66 13.97
N ASP A 4 14.16 7.34 14.57
CA ASP A 4 13.46 6.08 14.36
C ASP A 4 12.54 6.13 13.13
N TRP A 5 12.23 4.95 12.57
CA TRP A 5 11.27 4.80 11.49
C TRP A 5 9.82 4.79 11.98
N HIS A 6 9.58 4.52 13.27
CA HIS A 6 8.24 4.54 13.88
C HIS A 6 8.17 5.57 15.00
N ASN A 7 7.48 6.68 14.74
CA ASN A 7 7.31 7.75 15.72
C ASN A 7 5.85 7.82 16.16
N ILE A 8 5.61 7.84 17.48
CA ILE A 8 4.27 7.82 18.08
C ILE A 8 4.03 9.15 18.78
N TYR A 9 3.00 9.87 18.36
CA TYR A 9 2.63 11.15 18.94
C TYR A 9 1.31 11.05 19.69
N ASN A 10 1.34 11.57 20.91
CA ASN A 10 0.23 11.59 21.84
C ASN A 10 -0.24 13.02 22.09
N LEU A 11 -1.50 13.18 22.50
CA LEU A 11 -1.99 14.48 22.97
C LEU A 11 -1.48 14.73 24.39
N LEU A 12 -0.63 15.74 24.54
CA LEU A 12 0.03 16.09 25.80
C LEU A 12 -0.30 17.53 26.20
N ASN A 13 -0.32 17.81 27.51
CA ASN A 13 -0.33 19.18 28.03
C ASN A 13 1.04 19.84 27.78
N MET A 14 1.09 21.01 27.15
CA MET A 14 2.34 21.69 26.78
C MET A 14 3.25 22.07 27.95
N LYS A 15 2.71 22.31 29.16
CA LYS A 15 3.51 22.71 30.32
C LYS A 15 3.97 21.50 31.12
N SER A 16 3.05 20.60 31.46
CA SER A 16 3.36 19.44 32.31
C SER A 16 3.83 18.21 31.54
N HIS A 17 3.63 18.19 30.21
CA HIS A 17 3.85 17.02 29.35
C HIS A 17 3.03 15.78 29.75
N ASN A 18 2.02 15.94 30.60
CA ASN A 18 1.12 14.86 30.97
C ASN A 18 0.20 14.50 29.80
N LYS A 19 -0.03 13.20 29.60
CA LYS A 19 -0.94 12.68 28.57
C LYS A 19 -2.37 13.11 28.89
N LEU A 20 -3.04 13.70 27.91
CA LEU A 20 -4.42 14.15 28.02
C LEU A 20 -5.39 12.97 27.92
N THR A 21 -5.12 12.02 27.02
CA THR A 21 -5.97 10.85 26.77
C THR A 21 -5.19 9.76 26.04
N ASP A 22 -5.58 8.50 26.27
CA ASP A 22 -5.11 7.31 25.53
C ASP A 22 -6.01 6.95 24.33
N HIS A 23 -7.05 7.75 24.06
CA HIS A 23 -8.02 7.42 23.01
C HIS A 23 -7.54 7.70 21.58
N ILE A 24 -6.46 8.49 21.42
CA ILE A 24 -5.93 8.84 20.11
C ILE A 24 -4.40 8.90 20.15
N GLU A 25 -3.78 8.22 19.19
CA GLU A 25 -2.35 8.26 18.93
C GLU A 25 -2.13 8.45 17.43
N ILE A 26 -1.12 9.22 17.06
CA ILE A 26 -0.74 9.45 15.67
C ILE A 26 0.59 8.73 15.42
N HIS A 27 0.59 7.78 14.49
CA HIS A 27 1.80 7.06 14.10
C HIS A 27 2.36 7.63 12.80
N PHE A 28 3.61 8.06 12.82
CA PHE A 28 4.38 8.39 11.62
C PHE A 28 5.33 7.24 11.30
N LEU A 29 5.22 6.73 10.08
CA LEU A 29 6.01 5.63 9.56
C LEU A 29 6.90 6.14 8.43
N GLU A 30 8.21 6.17 8.66
CA GLU A 30 9.19 6.65 7.69
C GLU A 30 9.80 5.50 6.89
N LEU A 31 9.15 5.17 5.77
CA LEU A 31 9.55 4.08 4.86
C LEU A 31 11.04 4.11 4.42
N PRO A 32 11.68 5.28 4.17
CA PRO A 32 13.08 5.32 3.79
C PRO A 32 14.02 4.77 4.86
N LYS A 33 13.71 4.98 6.15
CA LYS A 33 14.51 4.58 7.31
C LYS A 33 14.28 3.13 7.74
N PHE A 34 13.17 2.54 7.32
CA PHE A 34 12.83 1.15 7.65
C PHE A 34 13.79 0.15 6.99
N THR A 35 14.25 -0.81 7.78
CA THR A 35 15.09 -1.94 7.33
C THR A 35 14.56 -3.23 7.94
N LEU A 36 14.15 -4.19 7.10
CA LEU A 36 13.87 -5.54 7.58
C LEU A 36 15.15 -6.18 8.11
N LYS A 37 15.11 -6.64 9.37
CA LYS A 37 16.21 -7.41 9.96
C LYS A 37 16.02 -8.92 9.81
N ASP A 38 14.81 -9.44 9.97
CA ASP A 38 14.52 -10.88 9.89
C ASP A 38 13.12 -11.13 9.30
N MET A 39 13.05 -11.75 8.11
CA MET A 39 11.80 -11.98 7.40
C MET A 39 10.87 -12.98 8.10
N ARG A 40 11.40 -13.81 9.00
CA ARG A 40 10.64 -14.88 9.66
C ARG A 40 9.96 -14.47 10.96
N LYS A 41 10.29 -13.28 11.50
CA LYS A 41 9.76 -12.75 12.76
C LYS A 41 9.21 -11.34 12.59
N ILE A 42 8.52 -11.11 11.49
CA ILE A 42 7.92 -9.82 11.17
C ILE A 42 6.62 -9.64 11.96
N ARG A 43 6.44 -8.48 12.60
CA ARG A 43 5.14 -8.06 13.13
C ARG A 43 4.22 -7.64 12.00
N ALA A 44 2.91 -7.82 12.14
CA ALA A 44 1.94 -7.42 11.11
C ALA A 44 2.15 -5.98 10.59
N SER A 45 2.48 -5.02 11.45
CA SER A 45 2.80 -3.64 11.05
C SER A 45 4.05 -3.52 10.18
N GLU A 46 5.12 -4.26 10.52
CA GLU A 46 6.37 -4.28 9.74
C GLU A 46 6.14 -4.93 8.36
N ALA A 47 5.27 -5.92 8.29
CA ALA A 47 4.88 -6.58 7.05
C ALA A 47 4.17 -5.60 6.09
N TRP A 48 3.22 -4.82 6.61
CA TRP A 48 2.55 -3.77 5.85
C TRP A 48 3.53 -2.68 5.39
N ILE A 49 4.48 -2.29 6.24
CA ILE A 49 5.51 -1.30 5.88
C ILE A 49 6.42 -1.84 4.78
N ALA A 50 6.80 -3.12 4.84
CA ALA A 50 7.57 -3.77 3.79
C ALA A 50 6.83 -3.70 2.44
N TYR A 51 5.56 -4.07 2.45
CA TYR A 51 4.67 -3.98 1.29
C TYR A 51 4.59 -2.54 0.73
N PHE A 52 4.26 -1.55 1.56
CA PHE A 52 4.16 -0.15 1.12
C PHE A 52 5.50 0.49 0.72
N SER A 53 6.63 -0.03 1.21
CA SER A 53 7.94 0.53 0.88
C SER A 53 8.33 0.34 -0.59
N GLY A 54 7.77 -0.67 -1.28
CA GLY A 54 8.13 -1.02 -2.65
C GLY A 54 9.61 -1.40 -2.85
N LYS A 55 10.35 -1.65 -1.76
CA LYS A 55 11.78 -1.97 -1.78
C LYS A 55 12.07 -3.48 -1.96
N TYR A 56 11.07 -4.32 -1.73
CA TYR A 56 11.20 -5.78 -1.71
C TYR A 56 10.60 -6.39 -2.98
N SER A 57 11.23 -7.48 -3.44
CA SER A 57 10.76 -8.25 -4.60
C SER A 57 9.46 -8.99 -4.31
N LYS A 58 8.80 -9.46 -5.37
CA LYS A 58 7.54 -10.20 -5.25
C LYS A 58 7.73 -11.49 -4.45
N GLU A 59 8.84 -12.18 -4.68
CA GLU A 59 9.20 -13.42 -3.98
C GLU A 59 9.43 -13.18 -2.49
N GLU A 60 10.07 -12.06 -2.12
CA GLU A 60 10.25 -11.66 -0.72
C GLU A 60 8.91 -11.28 -0.07
N LEU A 61 8.06 -10.54 -0.77
CA LEU A 61 6.72 -10.19 -0.28
C LEU A 61 5.81 -11.42 -0.15
N GLU A 62 5.97 -12.43 -1.02
CA GLU A 62 5.27 -13.71 -0.90
C GLU A 62 5.70 -14.47 0.37
N GLU A 63 6.99 -14.47 0.73
CA GLU A 63 7.47 -15.06 1.99
C GLU A 63 6.82 -14.36 3.21
N ILE A 64 6.68 -13.03 3.16
CA ILE A 64 5.99 -12.24 4.18
C ILE A 64 4.48 -12.57 4.21
N ALA A 65 3.87 -12.70 3.03
CA ALA A 65 2.45 -12.99 2.85
C ALA A 65 2.05 -14.39 3.37
N MET A 66 2.98 -15.35 3.39
CA MET A 66 2.76 -16.67 4.00
C MET A 66 2.45 -16.59 5.50
N THR A 67 2.92 -15.55 6.19
CA THR A 67 2.65 -15.34 7.62
C THR A 67 1.50 -14.36 7.89
N THR A 68 1.14 -13.54 6.89
CA THR A 68 0.12 -12.49 7.01
C THR A 68 -0.89 -12.55 5.85
N PRO A 69 -2.04 -13.25 6.03
CA PRO A 69 -3.02 -13.46 4.97
C PRO A 69 -3.58 -12.17 4.33
N ALA A 70 -3.71 -11.08 5.10
CA ALA A 70 -4.22 -9.81 4.59
C ALA A 70 -3.26 -9.15 3.58
N ILE A 71 -1.96 -9.40 3.68
CA ILE A 71 -0.97 -8.91 2.71
C ILE A 71 -1.04 -9.72 1.43
N LYS A 72 -1.26 -11.04 1.55
CA LYS A 72 -1.50 -11.90 0.39
C LYS A 72 -2.68 -11.38 -0.45
N GLU A 73 -3.80 -11.07 0.21
CA GLU A 73 -4.98 -10.51 -0.44
C GLU A 73 -4.68 -9.17 -1.12
N ALA A 74 -3.91 -8.29 -0.46
CA ALA A 74 -3.48 -7.01 -1.04
C ALA A 74 -2.61 -7.19 -2.30
N VAL A 75 -1.63 -8.10 -2.26
CA VAL A 75 -0.74 -8.40 -3.41
C VAL A 75 -1.53 -9.00 -4.57
N GLU A 76 -2.42 -9.96 -4.32
CA GLU A 76 -3.27 -10.59 -5.36
C GLU A 76 -4.26 -9.59 -5.97
N PHE A 77 -4.82 -8.70 -5.14
CA PHE A 77 -5.68 -7.62 -5.60
C PHE A 77 -4.91 -6.63 -6.47
N GLU A 78 -3.70 -6.23 -6.06
CA GLU A 78 -2.83 -5.36 -6.83
C GLU A 78 -2.46 -5.97 -8.18
N ASP A 79 -2.07 -7.26 -8.21
CA ASP A 79 -1.77 -7.98 -9.44
C ASP A 79 -2.98 -7.99 -10.38
N THR A 80 -4.17 -8.33 -9.86
CA THR A 80 -5.42 -8.34 -10.64
C THR A 80 -5.76 -6.94 -11.18
N PHE A 81 -5.57 -5.92 -10.34
CA PHE A 81 -5.83 -4.52 -10.69
C PHE A 81 -4.84 -3.99 -11.75
N LEU A 82 -3.58 -4.39 -11.67
CA LEU A 82 -2.52 -3.99 -12.60
C LEU A 82 -2.56 -4.77 -13.92
N GLN A 83 -2.94 -6.05 -13.89
CA GLN A 83 -2.95 -6.92 -15.06
C GLN A 83 -3.86 -6.41 -16.20
N ASN A 84 -4.87 -5.58 -15.93
CA ASN A 84 -5.86 -5.26 -16.94
C ASN A 84 -6.04 -3.77 -17.26
N LYS A 85 -4.97 -2.96 -17.26
CA LYS A 85 -5.04 -1.59 -17.83
C LYS A 85 -4.87 -1.56 -19.35
N ILE A 86 -4.04 -2.45 -19.89
CA ILE A 86 -3.73 -2.50 -21.33
C ILE A 86 -4.86 -3.19 -22.10
N GLU A 87 -5.32 -4.34 -21.63
CA GLU A 87 -6.48 -5.06 -22.20
C GLU A 87 -7.76 -4.23 -22.10
N ARG A 88 -8.03 -3.60 -20.95
CA ARG A 88 -9.14 -2.64 -20.81
C ARG A 88 -9.04 -1.46 -21.76
N ARG A 89 -7.87 -0.83 -21.89
CA ARG A 89 -7.67 0.29 -22.83
C ARG A 89 -7.85 -0.15 -24.29
N ALA A 90 -7.40 -1.36 -24.65
CA ALA A 90 -7.59 -1.93 -25.99
C ALA A 90 -9.07 -2.21 -26.27
N TYR A 91 -9.81 -2.72 -25.28
CA TYR A 91 -11.26 -2.93 -25.37
C TYR A 91 -12.01 -1.60 -25.53
N GLU A 92 -11.69 -0.58 -24.72
CA GLU A 92 -12.31 0.75 -24.78
C GLU A 92 -12.05 1.46 -26.13
N GLN A 93 -10.84 1.33 -26.69
CA GLN A 93 -10.53 1.87 -28.03
C GLN A 93 -11.32 1.17 -29.13
N ARG A 94 -11.50 -0.15 -29.03
CA ARG A 94 -12.29 -0.92 -29.99
C ARG A 94 -13.77 -0.49 -29.99
N GLU A 95 -14.37 -0.37 -28.81
CA GLU A 95 -15.75 0.10 -28.65
C GLU A 95 -15.94 1.52 -29.17
N LYS A 96 -14.98 2.42 -28.90
CA LYS A 96 -15.00 3.79 -29.43
C LYS A 96 -14.97 3.81 -30.96
N ALA A 97 -14.09 3.03 -31.59
CA ALA A 97 -13.99 2.98 -33.05
C ALA A 97 -15.29 2.48 -33.70
N ILE A 98 -15.98 1.50 -33.09
CA ILE A 98 -17.26 0.98 -33.57
C ILE A 98 -18.36 2.07 -33.50
N ARG A 99 -18.43 2.82 -32.39
CA ARG A 99 -19.41 3.91 -32.23
C ARG A 99 -19.16 5.06 -33.19
N ASP A 100 -17.90 5.45 -33.37
CA ASP A 100 -17.49 6.48 -34.32
C ASP A 100 -17.90 6.08 -35.76
N TYR A 101 -17.73 4.81 -36.14
CA TYR A 101 -18.16 4.29 -37.44
C TYR A 101 -19.68 4.36 -37.63
N TYR A 102 -20.47 3.90 -36.65
CA TYR A 102 -21.93 3.96 -36.76
C TYR A 102 -22.45 5.39 -36.81
N SER A 103 -21.90 6.30 -36.01
CA SER A 103 -22.27 7.71 -36.03
C SER A 103 -21.95 8.37 -37.38
N TYR A 104 -20.86 7.96 -38.04
CA TYR A 104 -20.50 8.46 -39.36
C TYR A 104 -21.40 7.91 -40.47
N MET A 105 -21.82 6.65 -40.38
CA MET A 105 -22.68 5.99 -41.37
C MET A 105 -24.17 6.36 -41.25
N SER A 106 -24.60 6.88 -40.10
CA SER A 106 -25.98 7.31 -39.84
C SER A 106 -26.25 8.80 -40.07
N ALA A 107 -25.23 9.58 -40.44
CA ALA A 107 -25.31 11.00 -40.78
C ALA A 107 -25.34 11.19 -42.31
#